data_AF-A0A3D4TFF3-F1
#
_entry.id   AF-A0A3D4TFF3-F1
#
_cell.length_a   1.000
_cell.length_b   1.000
_cell.length_c   1.000
_cell.angle_alpha   90.00
_cell.angle_beta   90.00
_cell.angle_gamma   90.00
#
_symmetry.space_group_name_H-M   'P 1'
#
loop_
_entity.id
_entity.type
_entity.pdbx_description
1 polymer ?
#
loop_
_entity_poly.entity_id
_entity_poly.type
_entity_poly.pdbx_seq_one_letter_code
_entity_poly.pdbx_strand_id
1 'polypeptide(L)'
;MQRRILFCLLVLVQAVYAQKPISKIAFGSCGHEDHPLPVFRTILQHKPDLFIFLGDNIYADTDDMQVMRRKYGQLAANKGFQALRASTPIIATWDDHDFGRNDAGRHYPYKDSSKQIFLDFFKEPAASARRQRAGIYT
;
A
#
# COMPACT_ATOMS: atom_id res chain seq x y z
N MET A 1 -41.20 -48.11 10.75
CA MET A 1 -39.90 -47.49 11.09
C MET A 1 -39.71 -46.22 10.24
N GLN A 2 -40.26 -45.08 10.65
CA GLN A 2 -40.14 -43.81 9.91
C GLN A 2 -38.95 -43.01 10.46
N ARG A 3 -37.88 -42.89 9.68
CA ARG A 3 -36.75 -41.99 9.97
C ARG A 3 -37.13 -40.57 9.56
N ARG A 4 -37.34 -39.70 10.56
CA ARG A 4 -37.43 -38.25 10.34
C ARG A 4 -36.02 -37.70 10.15
N ILE A 5 -35.72 -37.23 8.94
CA ILE A 5 -34.48 -36.49 8.64
C ILE A 5 -34.78 -35.02 8.95
N LEU A 6 -34.14 -34.50 9.99
CA LEU A 6 -34.21 -33.08 10.35
C LEU A 6 -33.20 -32.32 9.49
N PHE A 7 -33.67 -31.61 8.46
CA PHE A 7 -32.86 -30.66 7.70
C PHE A 7 -32.71 -29.38 8.54
N CYS A 8 -31.54 -29.19 9.16
CA CYS A 8 -31.21 -27.95 9.83
C CYS A 8 -30.76 -26.94 8.77
N LEU A 9 -31.65 -26.03 8.37
CA LEU A 9 -31.32 -24.93 7.47
C LEU A 9 -30.39 -23.96 8.23
N LEU A 10 -29.09 -24.00 7.93
CA LEU A 10 -28.15 -22.96 8.35
C LEU A 10 -28.38 -21.72 7.48
N VAL A 11 -29.13 -20.75 7.99
CA VAL A 11 -29.25 -19.44 7.35
C VAL A 11 -27.97 -18.65 7.66
N LEU A 12 -27.05 -18.61 6.68
CA LEU A 12 -25.93 -17.67 6.72
C LEU A 12 -26.49 -16.25 6.54
N VAL A 13 -26.62 -15.51 7.64
CA VAL A 13 -26.85 -14.07 7.57
C VAL A 13 -25.54 -13.41 7.15
N GLN A 14 -25.41 -13.11 5.85
CA GLN A 14 -24.35 -12.23 5.38
C GLN A 14 -24.67 -10.82 5.87
N ALA A 15 -23.95 -10.36 6.89
CA ALA A 15 -23.99 -8.96 7.29
C ALA A 15 -23.49 -8.10 6.12
N VAL A 16 -24.40 -7.38 5.46
CA VAL A 16 -24.06 -6.35 4.50
C VAL A 16 -23.57 -5.15 5.29
N TYR A 17 -22.26 -5.05 5.50
CA TYR A 17 -21.65 -3.86 6.07
C TYR A 17 -21.79 -2.71 5.05
N ALA A 18 -22.63 -1.73 5.35
CA ALA A 18 -22.70 -0.50 4.58
C ALA A 18 -21.33 0.21 4.66
N GLN A 19 -20.63 0.29 3.54
CA GLN A 19 -19.32 0.90 3.48
C GLN A 19 -19.46 2.40 3.71
N LYS A 20 -18.85 2.91 4.80
CA LYS A 20 -18.86 4.35 5.09
C LYS A 20 -18.28 5.11 3.89
N PRO A 21 -18.98 6.13 3.37
CA PRO A 21 -18.44 6.95 2.29
C PRO A 21 -17.11 7.60 2.71
N ILE A 22 -16.13 7.59 1.80
CA ILE A 22 -14.90 8.36 1.97
C ILE A 22 -15.25 9.85 1.87
N SER A 23 -14.94 10.62 2.91
CA SER A 23 -15.29 12.04 3.01
C SER A 23 -14.08 12.93 3.28
N LYS A 24 -13.00 12.38 3.83
CA LYS A 24 -11.74 13.08 4.10
C LYS A 24 -10.55 12.28 3.59
N ILE A 25 -9.87 12.84 2.60
CA ILE A 25 -8.67 12.27 2.00
C ILE A 25 -7.47 13.10 2.45
N ALA A 26 -6.45 12.44 3.00
CA ALA A 26 -5.12 13.01 3.15
C ALA A 26 -4.22 12.45 2.05
N PHE A 27 -3.26 13.25 1.59
CA PHE A 27 -2.31 12.81 0.58
C PHE A 27 -0.95 13.47 0.78
N GLY A 28 0.11 12.84 0.29
CA GLY A 28 1.47 13.38 0.38
C GLY A 28 2.47 12.55 -0.42
N SER A 29 3.66 13.11 -0.60
CA SER A 29 4.81 12.53 -1.31
C SER A 29 6.12 12.98 -0.64
N CYS A 30 7.25 12.54 -1.18
CA CYS A 30 8.60 13.02 -0.85
C CYS A 30 8.99 12.79 0.63
N GLY A 31 8.59 11.63 1.16
CA GLY A 31 8.84 11.24 2.54
C GLY A 31 10.10 10.41 2.66
N HIS A 32 11.27 11.04 2.64
CA HIS A 32 12.56 10.33 2.70
C HIS A 32 12.66 9.42 3.94
N GLU A 33 12.90 8.13 3.72
CA GLU A 33 12.70 7.06 4.72
C GLU A 33 13.69 7.07 5.88
N ASP A 34 14.80 7.80 5.74
CA ASP A 34 15.80 8.00 6.79
C ASP A 34 15.45 9.17 7.74
N HIS A 35 14.41 9.95 7.41
CA HIS A 35 13.98 11.08 8.21
C HIS A 35 12.93 10.68 9.27
N PRO A 36 12.75 11.47 10.34
CA PRO A 36 11.76 11.15 11.38
C PRO A 36 10.29 11.16 10.91
N LEU A 37 10.00 11.86 9.80
CA LEU A 37 8.65 12.01 9.21
C LEU A 37 7.54 12.37 10.24
N PRO A 38 7.70 13.46 11.03
CA PRO A 38 6.72 13.84 12.06
C PRO A 38 5.34 14.19 11.47
N VAL A 39 5.27 14.45 10.16
CA VAL A 39 4.02 14.70 9.43
C VAL A 39 2.98 13.60 9.60
N PHE A 40 3.38 12.33 9.78
CA PHE A 40 2.43 11.25 10.05
C PHE A 40 1.59 11.50 11.30
N ARG A 41 2.16 12.12 12.34
CA ARG A 41 1.41 12.51 13.54
C ARG A 41 0.34 13.55 13.22
N THR A 42 0.67 14.54 12.39
CA THR A 42 -0.28 15.57 11.95
C THR A 42 -1.40 14.95 11.12
N ILE A 43 -1.07 14.08 10.17
CA ILE A 43 -2.07 13.35 9.35
C ILE A 43 -3.05 12.59 10.25
N LEU A 44 -2.54 11.85 11.25
CA LEU A 44 -3.36 11.10 12.19
C LEU A 44 -4.34 11.98 12.98
N GLN A 45 -3.95 13.20 13.35
CA GLN A 45 -4.84 14.15 14.05
C GLN A 45 -6.04 14.56 13.19
N HIS A 46 -5.90 14.59 11.88
CA HIS A 46 -7.00 14.91 10.97
C HIS A 46 -7.99 13.77 10.78
N LYS A 47 -7.68 12.55 11.23
CA LYS A 47 -8.53 11.35 11.11
C LYS A 47 -9.05 11.14 9.67
N PRO A 48 -8.16 11.00 8.67
CA PRO A 48 -8.56 10.75 7.29
C PRO A 48 -9.26 9.40 7.14
N ASP A 49 -10.24 9.34 6.23
CA ASP A 49 -10.88 8.09 5.80
C ASP A 49 -9.97 7.31 4.82
N LEU A 50 -9.06 8.00 4.13
CA LEU A 50 -8.08 7.45 3.19
C LEU A 50 -6.80 8.28 3.18
N PHE A 51 -5.64 7.62 3.10
CA PHE A 51 -4.38 8.26 2.79
C PHE A 51 -3.87 7.84 1.40
N ILE A 52 -3.44 8.81 0.59
CA ILE A 52 -2.89 8.57 -0.74
C ILE A 52 -1.43 9.00 -0.78
N PHE A 53 -0.54 8.04 -0.98
CA PHE A 53 0.84 8.31 -1.35
C PHE A 53 0.93 8.67 -2.83
N LEU A 54 1.55 9.81 -3.13
CA LEU A 54 1.63 10.38 -4.48
C LEU A 54 2.95 10.10 -5.21
N GLY A 55 3.87 9.34 -4.61
CA GLY A 55 5.22 9.11 -5.14
C GLY A 55 6.29 9.52 -4.14
N ASP A 56 7.55 9.23 -4.46
CA ASP A 56 8.70 9.36 -3.56
C ASP A 56 8.42 8.82 -2.16
N ASN A 57 7.89 7.60 -2.10
CA ASN A 57 7.57 6.94 -0.82
C ASN A 57 8.84 6.50 -0.10
N ILE A 58 9.86 6.18 -0.89
CA ILE A 58 11.24 5.98 -0.49
C ILE A 58 12.15 6.56 -1.59
N TYR A 59 13.40 6.85 -1.23
CA TYR A 59 14.43 7.28 -2.17
C TYR A 59 15.35 6.12 -2.53
N ALA A 60 14.88 5.18 -3.37
CA ALA A 60 15.59 3.90 -3.57
C ALA A 60 16.98 4.09 -4.20
N ASP A 61 17.04 4.85 -5.29
CA ASP A 61 18.24 5.25 -6.04
C ASP A 61 19.29 4.15 -6.19
N THR A 62 18.85 3.00 -6.72
CA THR A 62 19.64 1.78 -6.68
C THR A 62 19.38 0.85 -7.86
N ASP A 63 20.35 -0.01 -8.13
CA ASP A 63 20.22 -1.22 -8.96
C ASP A 63 20.08 -2.49 -8.12
N ASP A 64 20.25 -2.38 -6.80
CA ASP A 64 20.21 -3.50 -5.89
C ASP A 64 18.84 -3.60 -5.21
N MET A 65 18.10 -4.65 -5.55
CA MET A 65 16.77 -4.89 -5.00
C MET A 65 16.79 -5.21 -3.50
N GLN A 66 17.94 -5.57 -2.91
CA GLN A 66 18.07 -5.67 -1.46
C GLN A 66 18.13 -4.28 -0.81
N VAL A 67 18.77 -3.30 -1.46
CA VAL A 67 18.77 -1.90 -1.02
C VAL A 67 17.35 -1.34 -1.02
N MET A 68 16.61 -1.53 -2.10
CA MET A 68 15.21 -1.09 -2.18
C MET A 68 14.33 -1.73 -1.10
N ARG A 69 14.44 -3.05 -0.89
CA ARG A 69 13.70 -3.74 0.19
C ARG A 69 14.05 -3.20 1.57
N ARG A 70 15.34 -2.92 1.83
CA ARG A 70 15.79 -2.33 3.10
C ARG A 70 15.19 -0.94 3.31
N LYS A 71 15.16 -0.09 2.28
CA LYS A 71 14.58 1.27 2.35
C LYS A 71 13.07 1.23 2.62
N TYR A 72 12.33 0.37 1.95
CA TYR A 72 10.94 0.11 2.35
C TYR A 72 10.82 -0.44 3.78
N GLY A 73 11.78 -1.27 4.22
CA GLY A 73 11.89 -1.71 5.60
C GLY A 73 12.05 -0.55 6.59
N GLN A 74 12.82 0.49 6.26
CA GLN A 74 12.97 1.69 7.08
C GLN A 74 11.66 2.46 7.20
N LEU A 75 10.94 2.67 6.08
CA LEU A 75 9.59 3.26 6.11
C LEU A 75 8.63 2.42 6.98
N ALA A 76 8.61 1.09 6.81
CA ALA A 76 7.81 0.19 7.64
C ALA A 76 8.16 0.23 9.14
N ALA A 77 9.41 0.52 9.47
CA ALA A 77 9.87 0.64 10.86
C ALA A 77 9.49 2.00 11.49
N ASN A 78 9.13 3.02 10.70
CA ASN A 78 8.71 4.31 11.20
C ASN A 78 7.40 4.19 12.01
N LYS A 79 7.43 4.58 13.29
CA LYS A 79 6.27 4.46 14.21
C LYS A 79 5.05 5.27 13.74
N GLY A 80 5.27 6.44 13.14
CA GLY A 80 4.18 7.26 12.59
C GLY A 80 3.51 6.57 11.41
N PHE A 81 4.30 5.98 10.52
CA PHE A 81 3.79 5.17 9.41
C PHE A 81 3.06 3.91 9.87
N GLN A 82 3.58 3.20 10.88
CA GLN A 82 2.91 2.04 11.49
C GLN A 82 1.53 2.43 12.04
N ALA A 83 1.45 3.55 12.76
CA ALA A 83 0.19 4.06 13.29
C ALA A 83 -0.79 4.44 12.16
N LEU A 84 -0.33 5.14 11.13
CA LEU A 84 -1.15 5.49 9.96
C LEU A 84 -1.69 4.23 9.26
N ARG A 85 -0.82 3.26 8.98
CA ARG A 85 -1.17 1.99 8.32
C ARG A 85 -2.14 1.15 9.14
N ALA A 86 -2.12 1.26 10.47
CA ALA A 86 -3.04 0.54 11.34
C ALA A 86 -4.44 1.19 11.41
N SER A 87 -4.55 2.51 11.23
CA SER A 87 -5.81 3.25 11.43
C SER A 87 -6.50 3.69 10.15
N THR A 88 -5.77 3.80 9.05
CA THR A 88 -6.24 4.45 7.82
C THR A 88 -5.89 3.59 6.62
N PRO A 89 -6.86 3.28 5.73
CA PRO A 89 -6.56 2.67 4.43
C PRO A 89 -5.54 3.50 3.66
N ILE A 90 -4.53 2.84 3.09
CA ILE A 90 -3.47 3.48 2.30
C ILE A 90 -3.55 2.94 0.87
N ILE A 91 -3.58 3.85 -0.10
CA ILE A 91 -3.26 3.56 -1.50
C ILE A 91 -2.03 4.35 -1.91
N ALA A 92 -1.30 3.86 -2.91
CA ALA A 92 -0.05 4.47 -3.33
C ALA A 92 0.18 4.36 -4.84
N THR A 93 0.77 5.42 -5.37
CA THR A 93 1.54 5.40 -6.62
C THR A 93 3.02 5.66 -6.30
N TRP A 94 3.87 5.49 -7.32
CA TRP A 94 5.30 5.70 -7.30
C TRP A 94 5.65 7.00 -8.04
N ASP A 95 6.88 7.47 -7.82
CA ASP A 95 7.61 8.32 -8.73
C ASP A 95 8.94 7.64 -9.12
N ASP A 96 9.86 8.36 -9.78
CA ASP A 96 11.16 7.87 -10.25
C ASP A 96 12.04 7.23 -9.15
N HIS A 97 12.04 7.78 -7.94
CA HIS A 97 12.80 7.24 -6.82
C HIS A 97 12.29 5.88 -6.31
N ASP A 98 10.98 5.66 -6.35
CA ASP A 98 10.34 4.35 -6.09
C ASP A 98 10.51 3.40 -7.29
N PHE A 99 10.55 3.96 -8.50
CA PHE A 99 10.74 3.22 -9.76
C PHE A 99 12.14 2.58 -9.82
N GLY A 100 13.17 3.28 -9.30
CA GLY A 100 14.42 2.67 -8.91
C GLY A 100 15.62 3.60 -8.89
N ARG A 101 15.80 4.47 -9.89
CA ARG A 101 16.85 5.51 -9.92
C ARG A 101 16.19 6.85 -10.22
N ASN A 102 16.70 7.91 -9.59
CA ASN A 102 16.41 9.29 -9.97
C ASN A 102 16.46 9.50 -11.49
N ASP A 103 15.43 10.14 -12.04
CA ASP A 103 15.21 10.43 -13.46
C ASP A 103 15.23 9.21 -14.41
N ALA A 104 15.05 8.00 -13.90
CA ALA A 104 15.02 6.81 -14.73
C ALA A 104 13.67 6.61 -15.42
N GLY A 105 13.73 5.93 -16.57
CA GLY A 105 12.54 5.61 -17.35
C GLY A 105 12.56 4.18 -17.87
N ARG A 106 11.94 3.96 -19.02
CA ARG A 106 11.73 2.63 -19.64
C ARG A 106 12.99 1.76 -19.76
N HIS A 107 14.17 2.36 -19.82
CA HIS A 107 15.46 1.67 -19.98
C HIS A 107 16.06 1.14 -18.66
N TYR A 108 15.48 1.49 -17.51
CA TYR A 108 15.90 0.92 -16.24
C TYR A 108 15.66 -0.61 -16.24
N PRO A 109 16.70 -1.42 -16.00
CA PRO A 109 16.61 -2.88 -16.15
C PRO A 109 15.79 -3.53 -15.04
N TYR A 110 15.72 -2.93 -13.84
CA TYR A 110 15.07 -3.54 -12.68
C TYR A 110 13.64 -3.05 -12.41
N LYS A 111 13.03 -2.28 -13.32
CA LYS A 111 11.67 -1.72 -13.15
C LYS A 111 10.60 -2.75 -12.77
N ASP A 112 10.69 -3.97 -13.29
CA ASP A 112 9.74 -5.04 -12.95
C ASP A 112 9.97 -5.57 -11.54
N SER A 113 11.22 -5.65 -11.09
CA SER A 113 11.56 -6.01 -9.72
C SER A 113 11.12 -4.91 -8.74
N SER A 114 11.34 -3.64 -9.06
CA SER A 114 10.83 -2.50 -8.29
C SER A 114 9.32 -2.55 -8.15
N LYS A 115 8.61 -2.81 -9.26
CA LYS A 115 7.15 -2.98 -9.27
C LYS A 115 6.71 -4.06 -8.28
N GLN A 116 7.34 -5.23 -8.27
CA GLN A 116 6.95 -6.29 -7.33
C GLN A 116 7.19 -5.88 -5.88
N ILE A 117 8.34 -5.27 -5.57
CA ILE A 117 8.64 -4.79 -4.21
C ILE A 117 7.63 -3.75 -3.76
N PHE A 118 7.30 -2.77 -4.62
CA PHE A 118 6.29 -1.75 -4.35
C PHE A 118 4.92 -2.39 -4.04
N LEU A 119 4.45 -3.27 -4.92
CA LEU A 119 3.12 -3.90 -4.78
C LEU A 119 3.07 -4.81 -3.55
N ASP A 120 4.16 -5.50 -3.22
CA ASP A 120 4.24 -6.33 -2.02
C ASP A 120 4.25 -5.47 -0.74
N PHE A 121 5.00 -4.36 -0.73
CA PHE A 121 5.07 -3.45 0.40
C PHE A 121 3.71 -2.81 0.74
N PHE A 122 2.95 -2.41 -0.28
CA PHE A 122 1.61 -1.87 -0.13
C PHE A 122 0.51 -2.94 -0.07
N LYS A 123 0.89 -4.23 -0.04
CA LYS A 123 -0.02 -5.38 0.07
C LYS A 123 -1.09 -5.40 -1.04
N GLU A 124 -0.70 -5.04 -2.26
CA GLU A 124 -1.57 -5.15 -3.43
C GLU A 124 -2.10 -6.59 -3.57
N PRO A 125 -3.42 -6.80 -3.76
CA PRO A 125 -3.98 -8.13 -3.94
C PRO A 125 -3.30 -8.95 -5.03
N ALA A 126 -3.14 -10.26 -4.79
CA ALA A 126 -2.53 -11.18 -5.77
C ALA A 126 -3.28 -11.19 -7.12
N ALA A 127 -4.60 -11.04 -7.09
CA ALA A 127 -5.45 -11.01 -8.27
C ALA A 127 -5.49 -9.64 -8.98
N SER A 128 -4.80 -8.61 -8.48
CA SER A 128 -4.83 -7.27 -9.05
C SER A 128 -4.29 -7.23 -10.49
N ALA A 129 -4.97 -6.49 -11.36
CA ALA A 129 -4.49 -6.23 -12.72
C ALA A 129 -3.09 -5.58 -12.74
N ARG A 130 -2.72 -4.82 -11.68
CA ARG A 130 -1.39 -4.21 -11.52
C ARG A 130 -0.26 -5.24 -11.48
N ARG A 131 -0.54 -6.47 -11.01
CA ARG A 131 0.44 -7.56 -11.01
C ARG A 131 0.61 -8.22 -12.38
N GLN A 132 -0.36 -8.05 -13.28
CA GLN A 132 -0.42 -8.72 -14.59
C GLN A 132 0.06 -7.84 -15.76
N ARG A 133 0.28 -6.54 -15.54
CA ARG A 133 0.74 -5.59 -16.56
C ARG A 133 2.09 -4.96 -16.21
N ALA A 134 2.69 -4.25 -17.16
CA ALA A 134 3.86 -3.41 -16.92
C ALA A 134 3.47 -2.16 -16.11
N GLY A 135 4.36 -1.70 -15.22
CA GLY A 135 4.12 -0.55 -14.35
C GLY A 135 3.02 -0.77 -13.29
N ILE A 136 2.73 0.26 -12.49
CA ILE A 136 1.78 0.17 -11.36
C ILE A 136 0.50 1.00 -11.55
N TYR A 137 0.24 1.55 -12.73
CA TYR A 137 -0.93 2.42 -12.95
C TYR A 137 -2.25 1.65 -12.82
N THR A 138 -3.32 2.37 -12.48
CA THR A 138 -4.66 1.82 -12.23
C THR A 138 -5.48 1.84 -13.51
#